data_AF-A0A937SZE6-F1
#
_entry.id   AF-A0A937SZE6-F1
#
_cell.length_a   1.000
_cell.length_b   1.000
_cell.length_c   1.000
_cell.angle_alpha   90.00
_cell.angle_beta   90.00
_cell.angle_gamma   90.00
#
_symmetry.space_group_name_H-M   'P 1'
#
loop_
_entity.id
_entity.type
_entity.pdbx_description
1 polymer ?
#
loop_
_entity_poly.entity_id
_entity_poly.type
_entity_poly.pdbx_seq_one_letter_code
_entity_poly.pdbx_strand_id
1 'polypeptide(L)'
;MTTERPDKGFTLMEVLISLTLMTVVLGAVYSTFFSVHRAMERFETISLKYHEARTSLDIMRREIEGAVLKKAREKDGDPNKTSFNIRDRDIFGKKASALDLTAFSFRGGMVDTISYFVSEKEGKLELVKSVTPAIIGRGDYRIGMIEDIEGFNVEILFNNKWVGTWASSDTGKLPDIIRMSIEFDDNGKKVILTEYARPRVGKGL
;
A
#
# COMPACT_ATOMS: atom_id res chain seq x y z
N MET A 1 -36.07 46.91 -62.61
CA MET A 1 -36.72 47.37 -61.37
C MET A 1 -36.42 46.34 -60.30
N THR A 2 -35.41 46.59 -59.47
CA THR A 2 -34.93 45.68 -58.43
C THR A 2 -35.58 46.09 -57.11
N THR A 3 -36.50 45.28 -56.61
CA THR A 3 -37.12 45.49 -55.29
C THR A 3 -36.19 44.95 -54.22
N GLU A 4 -35.50 45.83 -53.50
CA GLU A 4 -34.80 45.45 -52.28
C GLU A 4 -35.84 45.07 -51.23
N ARG A 5 -35.69 43.87 -50.66
CA ARG A 5 -36.51 43.40 -49.54
C ARG A 5 -36.01 44.09 -48.26
N PRO A 6 -36.89 44.59 -47.39
CA PRO A 6 -36.46 45.10 -46.10
C PRO A 6 -35.98 43.93 -45.23
N ASP A 7 -34.73 43.99 -44.77
CA ASP A 7 -34.18 43.05 -43.81
C ASP A 7 -34.99 43.12 -42.51
N LYS A 8 -35.68 42.02 -42.18
CA LYS A 8 -36.41 41.89 -40.92
C LYS A 8 -35.40 41.69 -39.79
N GLY A 9 -35.27 42.68 -38.92
CA GLY A 9 -34.47 42.57 -37.70
C GLY A 9 -35.03 41.52 -36.73
N PHE A 10 -34.17 41.02 -35.83
CA PHE A 10 -34.53 40.06 -34.80
C PHE A 10 -35.51 40.65 -33.79
N THR A 11 -36.50 39.85 -33.39
CA THR A 11 -37.41 40.24 -32.31
C THR A 11 -36.74 40.06 -30.95
N LEU A 12 -37.11 40.88 -29.96
CA LEU A 12 -36.62 40.74 -28.58
C LEU A 12 -36.87 39.33 -28.03
N MET A 13 -38.02 38.73 -28.36
CA MET A 13 -38.40 37.39 -27.94
C MET A 13 -37.43 36.33 -28.49
N GLU A 14 -37.01 36.47 -29.74
CA GLU A 14 -36.12 35.52 -30.42
C GLU A 14 -34.69 35.56 -29.85
N VAL A 15 -34.21 36.75 -29.51
CA VAL A 15 -32.93 36.92 -28.80
C VAL A 15 -33.00 36.27 -27.42
N LEU A 16 -34.11 36.46 -26.70
CA LEU A 16 -34.29 35.90 -25.36
C LEU A 16 -34.37 34.38 -25.38
N ILE A 17 -35.09 33.79 -26.35
CA ILE A 17 -35.15 32.34 -26.55
C ILE A 17 -33.78 31.78 -26.94
N SER A 18 -33.05 32.46 -27.82
CA SER A 18 -31.71 32.02 -28.23
C SER A 18 -30.73 32.02 -27.05
N LEU A 19 -30.81 33.05 -26.20
CA LEU A 19 -29.98 33.16 -25.00
C LEU A 19 -30.31 32.10 -23.94
N THR A 20 -31.59 31.80 -23.74
CA THR A 20 -32.00 30.73 -22.80
C THR A 20 -31.55 29.37 -23.29
N LEU A 21 -31.73 29.06 -24.58
CA LEU A 21 -31.24 27.82 -25.17
C LEU A 21 -29.72 27.70 -25.08
N MET A 22 -28.99 28.78 -25.40
CA MET A 22 -27.54 28.82 -25.24
C MET A 22 -27.12 28.51 -23.80
N THR A 23 -27.79 29.13 -22.81
CA THR A 23 -27.49 28.92 -21.39
C THR A 23 -27.75 27.47 -20.97
N VAL A 24 -28.84 26.86 -21.42
CA VAL A 24 -29.16 25.45 -21.14
C VAL A 24 -28.11 24.52 -21.74
N VAL A 25 -27.72 24.76 -23.00
CA VAL A 25 -26.69 23.96 -23.69
C VAL A 25 -25.34 24.10 -22.99
N LEU A 26 -24.91 25.33 -22.69
CA LEU A 26 -23.65 25.57 -21.96
C LEU A 26 -23.68 24.93 -20.56
N GLY A 27 -24.80 24.98 -19.86
CA GLY A 27 -24.97 24.33 -18.56
C GLY A 27 -24.80 22.82 -18.63
N ALA A 28 -25.40 22.16 -19.63
CA ALA A 28 -25.27 20.73 -19.82
C ALA A 28 -23.82 20.32 -20.18
N VAL A 29 -23.17 21.07 -21.06
CA VAL A 29 -21.77 20.84 -21.45
C VAL A 29 -20.83 21.02 -20.26
N TYR A 30 -20.99 22.10 -19.50
CA TYR A 30 -20.14 22.40 -18.36
C TYR A 30 -20.32 21.40 -17.23
N SER A 31 -21.56 20.97 -16.97
CA SER A 31 -21.86 19.92 -16.00
C SER A 31 -21.18 18.60 -16.36
N THR A 32 -21.26 18.21 -17.64
CA THR A 32 -20.62 16.98 -18.14
C THR A 32 -19.10 17.07 -18.00
N PHE A 33 -18.50 18.18 -18.42
CA PHE A 33 -17.07 18.41 -18.31
C PHE A 33 -16.59 18.30 -16.86
N PHE A 34 -17.28 18.95 -15.92
CA PHE A 34 -16.90 18.92 -14.52
C PHE A 34 -17.10 17.54 -13.88
N SER A 35 -18.12 16.80 -14.31
CA SER A 35 -18.32 15.41 -13.90
C SER A 35 -17.16 14.52 -14.36
N VAL A 36 -16.71 14.65 -15.61
CA VAL A 36 -15.58 13.88 -16.15
C VAL A 36 -14.29 14.25 -15.42
N HIS A 37 -14.04 15.54 -15.21
CA HIS A 37 -12.84 16.00 -14.51
C HIS A 37 -12.74 15.43 -13.10
N ARG A 38 -13.83 15.52 -12.32
CA ARG A 38 -13.90 14.91 -10.98
C ARG A 38 -13.71 13.40 -10.99
N ALA A 39 -14.22 12.72 -12.02
CA ALA A 39 -14.03 11.27 -12.15
C ALA A 39 -12.55 10.92 -12.41
N MET A 40 -11.85 11.73 -13.22
CA MET A 40 -10.43 11.56 -13.50
C MET A 40 -9.56 11.79 -12.26
N GLU A 41 -9.75 12.91 -11.54
CA GLU A 41 -9.00 13.20 -10.31
C GLU A 41 -9.16 12.10 -9.25
N ARG A 42 -10.38 11.57 -9.12
CA ARG A 42 -10.67 10.43 -8.24
C ARG A 42 -9.89 9.19 -8.68
N PHE A 43 -9.92 8.89 -9.98
CA PHE A 43 -9.25 7.72 -10.52
C PHE A 43 -7.73 7.79 -10.30
N GLU A 44 -7.11 8.96 -10.47
CA GLU A 44 -5.67 9.15 -10.25
C GLU A 44 -5.27 8.86 -8.79
N THR A 45 -5.99 9.45 -7.83
CA THR A 45 -5.70 9.25 -6.39
C THR A 45 -5.87 7.80 -5.97
N ILE A 46 -6.96 7.17 -6.42
CA ILE A 46 -7.24 5.76 -6.12
C ILE A 46 -6.18 4.88 -6.78
N SER A 47 -5.87 5.09 -8.05
CA SER A 47 -4.87 4.31 -8.79
C SER A 47 -3.51 4.36 -8.12
N LEU A 48 -3.09 5.52 -7.59
CA LEU A 48 -1.85 5.65 -6.83
C LEU A 48 -1.87 4.76 -5.58
N LYS A 49 -2.93 4.82 -4.78
CA LYS A 49 -3.04 4.03 -3.53
C LYS A 49 -3.03 2.52 -3.77
N TYR A 50 -3.74 2.06 -4.80
CA TYR A 50 -3.69 0.66 -5.23
C TYR A 50 -2.29 0.26 -5.70
N HIS A 51 -1.60 1.14 -6.43
CA HIS A 51 -0.24 0.90 -6.91
C HIS A 51 0.77 0.82 -5.75
N GLU A 52 0.71 1.73 -4.79
CA GLU A 52 1.54 1.73 -3.59
C GLU A 52 1.32 0.47 -2.75
N ALA A 53 0.07 0.11 -2.49
CA ALA A 53 -0.27 -1.08 -1.72
C ALA A 53 0.23 -2.36 -2.41
N ARG A 54 0.03 -2.48 -3.74
CA ARG A 54 0.46 -3.64 -4.51
C ARG A 54 1.99 -3.74 -4.61
N THR A 55 2.65 -2.62 -4.82
CA THR A 55 4.12 -2.55 -4.87
C THR A 55 4.73 -2.90 -3.50
N SER A 56 4.13 -2.40 -2.42
CA SER A 56 4.54 -2.72 -1.05
C SER A 56 4.39 -4.21 -0.75
N LEU A 57 3.26 -4.82 -1.10
CA LEU A 57 3.03 -6.25 -0.98
C LEU A 57 4.00 -7.08 -1.82
N ASP A 58 4.31 -6.68 -3.06
CA ASP A 58 5.27 -7.39 -3.91
C ASP A 58 6.70 -7.31 -3.37
N ILE A 59 7.12 -6.14 -2.86
CA ILE A 59 8.43 -5.97 -2.21
C ILE A 59 8.51 -6.88 -0.98
N MET A 60 7.53 -6.84 -0.08
CA MET A 60 7.49 -7.72 1.09
C MET A 60 7.51 -9.20 0.69
N ARG A 61 6.75 -9.57 -0.34
CA ARG A 61 6.69 -10.95 -0.85
C ARG A 61 8.07 -11.43 -1.28
N ARG A 62 8.80 -10.64 -2.08
CA ARG A 62 10.16 -10.98 -2.53
C ARG A 62 11.14 -11.12 -1.38
N GLU A 63 11.03 -10.27 -0.37
CA GLU A 63 11.92 -10.32 0.80
C GLU A 63 11.61 -11.51 1.72
N ILE A 64 10.33 -11.86 1.89
CA ILE A 64 9.92 -13.09 2.59
C ILE A 64 10.37 -14.33 1.81
N GLU A 65 10.26 -14.34 0.49
CA GLU A 65 10.76 -15.43 -0.36
C GLU A 65 12.28 -15.61 -0.21
N GLY A 66 13.01 -14.51 -0.02
CA GLY A 66 14.46 -14.47 0.25
C GLY A 66 14.87 -14.54 1.72
N ALA A 67 13.93 -14.77 2.65
CA ALA A 67 14.21 -14.83 4.07
C ALA A 67 15.08 -16.05 4.43
N VAL A 68 15.97 -15.88 5.39
CA VAL A 68 16.91 -16.92 5.85
C VAL A 68 16.95 -17.06 7.36
N LEU A 69 17.11 -18.31 7.80
CA LEU A 69 17.39 -18.62 9.20
C LEU A 69 18.86 -18.33 9.52
N LYS A 70 19.13 -17.21 10.21
CA LYS A 70 20.41 -17.00 10.88
C LYS A 70 20.47 -17.94 12.08
N LYS A 71 21.35 -18.96 12.03
CA LYS A 71 21.67 -19.78 13.22
C LYS A 71 22.37 -18.87 14.23
N ALA A 72 21.82 -18.78 15.45
CA ALA A 72 22.47 -18.09 16.55
C ALA A 72 23.86 -18.71 16.76
N ARG A 73 24.92 -17.94 16.53
CA ARG A 73 26.28 -18.37 16.84
C ARG A 73 26.43 -18.16 18.35
N GLU A 74 26.75 -19.22 19.11
CA GLU A 74 26.84 -19.26 20.60
C GLU A 74 27.72 -18.17 21.27
N LYS A 75 28.36 -17.27 20.51
CA LYS A 75 29.34 -16.30 20.99
C LYS A 75 28.92 -14.84 20.90
N ASP A 76 27.67 -14.54 20.56
CA ASP A 76 27.12 -13.19 20.63
C ASP A 76 26.12 -13.15 21.79
N GLY A 77 26.49 -12.48 22.89
CA GLY A 77 25.67 -12.35 24.10
C GLY A 77 24.49 -11.38 23.96
N ASP A 78 23.98 -11.15 22.75
CA ASP A 78 22.78 -10.34 22.50
C ASP A 78 21.59 -11.25 22.15
N PRO A 79 20.60 -11.39 23.05
CA PRO A 79 19.42 -12.25 22.88
C PRO A 79 18.39 -11.73 21.85
N ASN A 80 18.63 -10.58 21.19
CA ASN A 80 17.80 -10.09 20.07
C ASN A 80 18.37 -10.57 18.72
N LYS A 81 17.83 -11.68 18.20
CA LYS A 81 16.74 -11.71 17.20
C LYS A 81 17.17 -11.01 15.90
N THR A 82 17.23 -11.71 14.77
CA THR A 82 16.04 -12.22 14.10
C THR A 82 16.39 -13.33 13.11
N SER A 83 15.42 -14.20 12.79
CA SER A 83 15.41 -15.01 11.57
C SER A 83 14.05 -14.90 10.87
N PHE A 84 12.94 -14.88 11.63
CA PHE A 84 11.62 -14.44 11.18
C PHE A 84 10.65 -14.34 12.38
N ASN A 85 10.15 -13.14 12.71
CA ASN A 85 9.23 -12.88 13.81
C ASN A 85 8.03 -12.06 13.35
N ILE A 86 6.84 -12.45 13.76
CA ILE A 86 5.60 -11.69 13.56
C ILE A 86 5.02 -11.36 14.93
N ARG A 87 4.66 -10.10 15.12
CA ARG A 87 4.00 -9.59 16.31
C ARG A 87 2.64 -9.04 15.93
N ASP A 88 1.60 -9.57 16.56
CA ASP A 88 0.29 -8.95 16.50
C ASP A 88 0.30 -7.67 17.33
N ARG A 89 -0.18 -6.58 16.74
CA ARG A 89 -0.22 -5.24 17.35
C ARG A 89 -1.44 -4.50 16.83
N ASP A 90 -1.95 -3.63 17.67
CA ASP A 90 -3.06 -2.74 17.38
C ASP A 90 -2.65 -1.28 17.60
N ILE A 91 -3.15 -0.39 16.75
CA ILE A 91 -3.03 1.07 16.90
C ILE A 91 -4.44 1.66 16.65
N PHE A 92 -5.07 2.21 17.69
CA PHE A 92 -6.44 2.76 17.66
C PHE A 92 -7.54 1.78 17.18
N GLY A 93 -7.46 0.51 17.56
CA GLY A 93 -8.41 -0.52 17.11
C GLY A 93 -8.21 -0.98 15.67
N LYS A 94 -7.13 -0.51 15.02
CA LYS A 94 -6.72 -0.92 13.68
C LYS A 94 -5.57 -1.92 13.77
N LYS A 95 -5.64 -2.97 12.96
CA LYS A 95 -4.59 -3.98 12.86
C LYS A 95 -3.28 -3.32 12.41
N ALA A 96 -2.21 -3.55 13.15
CA ALA A 96 -0.92 -2.89 12.96
C ALA A 96 0.23 -3.88 13.18
N SER A 97 0.11 -5.09 12.61
CA SER A 97 1.09 -6.16 12.78
C SER A 97 2.51 -5.69 12.46
N ALA A 98 3.50 -6.24 13.15
CA ALA A 98 4.90 -6.02 12.84
C ALA A 98 5.56 -7.32 12.37
N LEU A 99 6.39 -7.23 11.34
CA LEU A 99 7.14 -8.34 10.77
C LEU A 99 8.62 -8.00 10.76
N ASP A 100 9.41 -8.80 11.46
CA ASP A 100 10.88 -8.71 11.45
C ASP A 100 11.43 -9.96 10.75
N LEU A 101 12.26 -9.79 9.74
CA LEU A 101 12.86 -10.89 8.99
C LEU A 101 14.31 -10.60 8.63
N THR A 102 15.04 -11.65 8.34
CA THR A 102 16.44 -11.58 7.97
C THR A 102 16.57 -12.08 6.55
N ALA A 103 16.99 -11.23 5.61
CA ALA A 103 17.00 -11.55 4.18
C ALA A 103 18.28 -11.06 3.49
N PHE A 104 18.63 -11.70 2.37
CA PHE A 104 19.80 -11.32 1.59
C PHE A 104 19.66 -9.90 1.02
N SER A 105 20.69 -9.09 1.21
CA SER A 105 20.78 -7.80 0.56
C SER A 105 21.38 -7.91 -0.83
N PHE A 106 20.93 -7.04 -1.73
CA PHE A 106 21.41 -6.98 -3.11
C PHE A 106 22.87 -6.50 -3.23
N ARG A 107 23.52 -6.09 -2.13
CA ARG A 107 24.84 -5.41 -2.13
C ARG A 107 25.98 -6.25 -1.51
N GLY A 108 26.02 -7.55 -1.80
CA GLY A 108 27.26 -8.34 -1.63
C GLY A 108 27.20 -9.49 -0.62
N GLY A 109 26.19 -10.37 -0.75
CA GLY A 109 26.19 -11.67 -0.05
C GLY A 109 25.99 -11.59 1.48
N MET A 110 25.68 -10.40 2.00
CA MET A 110 25.35 -10.18 3.40
C MET A 110 23.84 -10.24 3.62
N VAL A 111 23.45 -10.52 4.86
CA VAL A 111 22.06 -10.66 5.26
C VAL A 111 21.69 -9.49 6.15
N ASP A 112 20.71 -8.69 5.75
CA ASP A 112 20.26 -7.54 6.51
C ASP A 112 19.00 -7.91 7.33
N THR A 113 18.78 -7.20 8.43
CA THR A 113 17.53 -7.29 9.19
C THR A 113 16.55 -6.28 8.64
N ILE A 114 15.38 -6.75 8.23
CA ILE A 114 14.31 -5.94 7.66
C ILE A 114 13.11 -6.01 8.60
N SER A 115 12.60 -4.85 8.97
CA SER A 115 11.45 -4.69 9.85
C SER A 115 10.35 -3.90 9.15
N TYR A 116 9.16 -4.47 9.14
CA TYR A 116 7.92 -3.85 8.68
C TYR A 116 7.04 -3.56 9.88
N PHE A 117 6.60 -2.31 10.03
CA PHE A 117 5.70 -1.94 11.12
C PHE A 117 4.87 -0.73 10.72
N VAL A 118 3.70 -0.61 11.35
CA VAL A 118 2.87 0.58 11.21
C VAL A 118 3.35 1.65 12.19
N SER A 119 3.54 2.84 11.67
CA SER A 119 3.76 4.07 12.43
C SER A 119 2.53 4.97 12.31
N GLU A 120 2.28 5.77 13.33
CA GLU A 120 1.31 6.85 13.25
C GLU A 120 2.05 8.15 12.93
N LYS A 121 1.49 8.94 12.01
CA LYS A 121 1.95 10.29 11.69
C LYS A 121 0.72 11.17 11.44
N GLU A 122 0.57 12.22 12.26
CA GLU A 122 -0.54 13.18 12.13
C GLU A 122 -1.94 12.55 12.13
N GLY A 123 -2.15 11.51 12.96
CA GLY A 123 -3.44 10.79 13.04
C GLY A 123 -3.71 9.83 11.88
N LYS A 124 -2.78 9.69 10.94
CA LYS A 124 -2.82 8.70 9.85
C LYS A 124 -1.83 7.59 10.13
N LEU A 125 -2.17 6.38 9.67
CA LEU A 125 -1.27 5.25 9.74
C LEU A 125 -0.42 5.17 8.47
N GLU A 126 0.86 4.87 8.65
CA GLU A 126 1.85 4.69 7.58
C GLU A 126 2.54 3.34 7.77
N LEU A 127 2.63 2.55 6.70
CA LEU A 127 3.46 1.35 6.70
C LEU A 127 4.92 1.74 6.44
N VAL A 128 5.78 1.45 7.40
CA VAL A 128 7.20 1.79 7.35
C VAL A 128 8.03 0.52 7.23
N LYS A 129 8.99 0.57 6.32
CA LYS A 129 10.09 -0.41 6.23
C LYS A 129 11.34 0.18 6.87
N SER A 130 11.97 -0.56 7.75
CA SER A 130 13.27 -0.26 8.34
C SER A 130 14.26 -1.35 7.95
N VAL A 131 15.47 -0.95 7.56
CA VAL A 131 16.54 -1.88 7.23
C VAL A 131 17.76 -1.56 8.09
N THR A 132 18.18 -2.57 8.85
CA THR A 132 19.39 -2.54 9.67
C THR A 132 20.45 -3.42 9.00
N PRO A 133 21.49 -2.81 8.40
CA PRO A 133 22.55 -3.56 7.76
C PRO A 133 23.34 -4.41 8.76
N ALA A 134 23.83 -5.58 8.34
CA ALA A 134 24.68 -6.40 9.21
C ALA A 134 26.06 -5.80 9.53
N ILE A 135 26.51 -4.79 8.78
CA ILE A 135 27.80 -4.12 9.01
C ILE A 135 27.63 -3.00 10.04
N ILE A 136 28.29 -3.16 11.19
CA ILE A 136 28.38 -2.14 12.24
C ILE A 136 28.93 -0.83 11.64
N GLY A 137 28.20 0.27 11.84
CA GLY A 137 28.57 1.60 11.33
C GLY A 137 27.84 2.04 10.06
N ARG A 138 27.09 1.14 9.39
CA ARG A 138 26.15 1.53 8.33
C ARG A 138 24.81 1.83 9.00
N GLY A 139 24.45 3.11 9.10
CA GLY A 139 23.25 3.54 9.83
C GLY A 139 21.95 2.91 9.30
N ASP A 140 20.99 2.72 10.20
CA ASP A 140 19.65 2.28 9.85
C ASP A 140 18.97 3.29 8.93
N TYR A 141 18.21 2.80 7.95
CA TYR A 141 17.37 3.67 7.13
C TYR A 141 15.92 3.18 7.13
N ARG A 142 15.01 4.16 7.10
CA ARG A 142 13.56 3.97 7.10
C ARG A 142 12.96 4.52 5.82
N ILE A 143 12.01 3.79 5.27
CA ILE A 143 11.29 4.13 4.05
C ILE A 143 9.80 3.99 4.33
N GLY A 144 9.05 5.07 4.11
CA GLY A 144 7.59 5.02 4.03
C GLY A 144 7.17 4.28 2.77
N MET A 145 6.35 3.25 2.92
CA MET A 145 5.91 2.41 1.80
C MET A 145 4.54 2.83 1.27
N ILE A 146 3.62 3.08 2.20
CA ILE A 146 2.26 3.54 1.90
C ILE A 146 1.76 4.33 3.10
N GLU A 147 1.17 5.47 2.83
CA GLU A 147 0.52 6.33 3.82
C GLU A 147 -1.01 6.10 3.83
N ASP A 148 -1.68 6.60 4.87
CA ASP A 148 -3.13 6.63 4.96
C ASP A 148 -3.79 5.24 4.87
N ILE A 149 -3.18 4.26 5.56
CA ILE A 149 -3.74 2.90 5.66
C ILE A 149 -4.75 2.78 6.80
N GLU A 150 -5.70 1.87 6.64
CA GLU A 150 -6.68 1.50 7.66
C GLU A 150 -6.23 0.28 8.47
N GLY A 151 -5.27 -0.48 7.96
CA GLY A 151 -4.68 -1.59 8.71
C GLY A 151 -3.61 -2.35 7.93
N PHE A 152 -2.73 -3.00 8.67
CA PHE A 152 -1.74 -3.94 8.15
C PHE A 152 -1.75 -5.20 9.01
N ASN A 153 -1.84 -6.34 8.34
CA ASN A 153 -1.99 -7.63 8.99
C ASN A 153 -1.05 -8.66 8.37
N VAL A 154 -0.35 -9.41 9.21
CA VAL A 154 0.54 -10.50 8.79
C VAL A 154 0.17 -11.75 9.58
N GLU A 155 -0.13 -12.82 8.87
CA GLU A 155 -0.52 -14.09 9.46
C GLU A 155 0.21 -15.25 8.78
N ILE A 156 0.37 -16.34 9.51
CA ILE A 156 0.95 -17.57 9.00
C ILE A 156 -0.04 -18.71 9.04
N LEU A 157 0.10 -19.65 8.11
CA LEU A 157 -0.64 -20.90 8.16
C LEU A 157 0.13 -21.90 9.04
N PHE A 158 -0.41 -22.22 10.21
CA PHE A 158 0.15 -23.22 11.13
C PHE A 158 -0.95 -24.16 11.63
N ASN A 159 -0.75 -25.47 11.51
CA ASN A 159 -1.75 -26.50 11.89
C ASN A 159 -3.16 -26.22 11.31
N ASN A 160 -3.21 -25.85 10.02
CA ASN A 160 -4.43 -25.52 9.30
C ASN A 160 -5.23 -24.33 9.87
N LYS A 161 -4.56 -23.46 10.66
CA LYS A 161 -5.13 -22.22 11.21
C LYS A 161 -4.24 -21.02 10.88
N TRP A 162 -4.86 -19.87 10.70
CA TRP A 162 -4.15 -18.60 10.55
C TRP A 162 -3.79 -18.05 11.93
N VAL A 163 -2.52 -17.71 12.12
CA VAL A 163 -2.00 -17.19 13.40
C VAL A 163 -1.23 -15.89 13.13
N GLY A 164 -1.54 -14.83 13.87
CA GLY A 164 -0.92 -13.50 13.75
C GLY A 164 0.39 -13.30 14.52
N THR A 165 0.89 -14.36 15.19
CA THR A 165 2.11 -14.31 15.99
C THR A 165 2.99 -15.51 15.64
N TRP A 166 4.28 -15.24 15.43
CA TRP A 166 5.27 -16.28 15.17
C TRP A 166 6.64 -15.84 15.62
N ALA A 167 7.43 -16.77 16.16
CA ALA A 167 8.85 -16.54 16.40
C ALA A 167 9.63 -17.78 15.94
N SER A 168 10.54 -17.58 14.98
CA SER A 168 11.37 -18.68 14.48
C SER A 168 12.40 -19.16 15.49
N SER A 169 12.63 -18.39 16.56
CA SER A 169 13.41 -18.83 17.72
C SER A 169 12.77 -20.05 18.41
N ASP A 170 11.44 -20.13 18.39
CA ASP A 170 10.70 -21.10 19.20
C ASP A 170 10.52 -22.43 18.44
N THR A 171 10.37 -22.34 17.12
CA THR A 171 10.14 -23.50 16.24
C THR A 171 11.39 -23.96 15.49
N GLY A 172 12.42 -23.11 15.42
CA GLY A 172 13.63 -23.34 14.63
C GLY A 172 13.40 -23.41 13.12
N LYS A 173 12.21 -23.00 12.63
CA LYS A 173 11.78 -23.12 11.23
C LYS A 173 11.12 -21.83 10.74
N LEU A 174 11.28 -21.56 9.45
CA LEU A 174 10.51 -20.53 8.77
C LEU A 174 9.06 -21.02 8.53
N PRO A 175 8.06 -20.12 8.56
CA PRO A 175 6.68 -20.49 8.27
C PRO A 175 6.51 -20.88 6.79
N ASP A 176 5.59 -21.81 6.51
CA ASP A 176 5.39 -22.33 5.14
C ASP A 176 4.66 -21.36 4.23
N ILE A 177 3.61 -20.72 4.75
CA ILE A 177 2.78 -19.76 4.02
C ILE A 177 2.54 -18.57 4.94
N ILE A 178 2.87 -17.39 4.42
CA ILE A 178 2.59 -16.10 5.05
C ILE A 178 1.52 -15.42 4.22
N ARG A 179 0.49 -14.89 4.88
CA ARG A 179 -0.52 -13.99 4.32
C ARG A 179 -0.25 -12.59 4.83
N MET A 180 -0.07 -11.67 3.90
CA MET A 180 0.05 -10.24 4.19
C MET A 180 -1.19 -9.54 3.67
N SER A 181 -1.69 -8.55 4.40
CA SER A 181 -2.82 -7.76 3.94
C SER A 181 -2.68 -6.31 4.33
N ILE A 182 -2.95 -5.42 3.39
CA ILE A 182 -3.04 -3.98 3.59
C ILE A 182 -4.50 -3.58 3.39
N GLU A 183 -5.08 -2.91 4.38
CA GLU A 183 -6.40 -2.31 4.32
C GLU A 183 -6.26 -0.80 4.15
N PHE A 184 -7.06 -0.21 3.27
CA PHE A 184 -7.15 1.24 3.08
C PHE A 184 -8.57 1.64 2.71
N ASP A 185 -8.91 2.92 2.93
CA ASP A 185 -10.19 3.50 2.50
C ASP A 185 -10.13 3.97 1.04
N ASP A 186 -11.15 3.61 0.28
CA ASP A 186 -11.48 4.11 -1.05
C ASP A 186 -12.84 4.81 -1.00
N ASN A 187 -12.84 6.10 -0.63
CA ASN A 187 -14.02 6.95 -0.55
C ASN A 187 -15.17 6.36 0.29
N GLY A 188 -14.85 5.88 1.49
CA GLY A 188 -15.81 5.25 2.42
C GLY A 188 -16.00 3.75 2.19
N LYS A 189 -15.35 3.16 1.18
CA LYS A 189 -15.29 1.72 0.99
C LYS A 189 -13.93 1.19 1.47
N LYS A 190 -13.96 0.34 2.48
CA LYS A 190 -12.77 -0.41 2.91
C LYS A 190 -12.35 -1.41 1.84
N VAL A 191 -11.11 -1.29 1.38
CA VAL A 191 -10.48 -2.19 0.42
C VAL A 191 -9.37 -2.94 1.13
N ILE A 192 -9.31 -4.25 0.94
CA ILE A 192 -8.24 -5.11 1.47
C ILE A 192 -7.53 -5.75 0.29
N LEU A 193 -6.22 -5.50 0.18
CA LEU A 193 -5.36 -6.23 -0.75
C LEU A 193 -4.56 -7.26 0.03
N THR A 194 -4.56 -8.49 -0.47
CA THR A 194 -3.91 -9.63 0.18
C THR A 194 -2.92 -10.28 -0.77
N GLU A 195 -1.74 -10.61 -0.25
CA GLU A 195 -0.69 -11.32 -0.98
C GLU A 195 -0.20 -12.50 -0.13
N TYR A 196 0.22 -13.58 -0.80
CA TYR A 196 0.74 -14.77 -0.16
C TYR A 196 2.23 -14.95 -0.50
N ALA A 197 3.04 -15.18 0.52
CA ALA A 197 4.47 -15.41 0.37
C ALA A 197 4.88 -16.76 0.96
N ARG A 198 5.91 -17.36 0.38
CA ARG A 198 6.49 -18.63 0.84
C ARG A 198 8.01 -18.52 0.86
N PRO A 199 8.67 -18.65 2.02
CA PRO A 199 10.13 -18.61 2.10
C PRO A 199 10.72 -19.74 1.27
N ARG A 200 11.65 -19.40 0.36
CA ARG A 200 12.25 -20.35 -0.58
C ARG A 200 13.68 -20.71 -0.22
N VAL A 201 14.34 -19.90 0.60
CA VAL A 201 15.73 -20.09 0.96
C VAL A 201 15.83 -20.79 2.32
N GLY A 202 16.55 -21.91 2.39
CA GLY A 202 16.77 -22.66 3.63
C GLY A 202 15.77 -23.78 3.94
N LYS A 203 14.85 -24.10 3.02
CA LYS A 203 14.22 -25.43 3.02
C LYS A 203 15.28 -26.43 2.56
N GLY A 204 15.90 -27.15 3.50
CA GLY A 204 16.70 -28.32 3.15
C GLY A 204 15.87 -29.25 2.27
N LEU A 205 16.48 -29.73 1.19
CA LEU A 205 15.99 -30.90 0.45
C LEU A 205 15.80 -32.09 1.41
#